data_AF-A0A428K0Z4-F1
#
_entry.id   AF-A0A428K0Z4-F1
#
_cell.length_a   1.000
_cell.length_b   1.000
_cell.length_c   1.000
_cell.angle_alpha   90.00
_cell.angle_beta   90.00
_cell.angle_gamma   90.00
#
_symmetry.space_group_name_H-M   'P 1'
#
loop_
_entity.id
_entity.type
_entity.pdbx_description
1 polymer ?
#
loop_
_entity_poly.entity_id
_entity_poly.type
_entity_poly.pdbx_seq_one_letter_code
_entity_poly.pdbx_strand_id
1 'polypeptide(L)'
;MLLAVPTQYQPQDFLPIVVQFVLAVAFVAFAMITSHLLGPRRKSVVKDEAFECGIESVGNARTPISVKYFLTAILFVLFDVEVIFMYPWAVNFRQLGTTGFYQMLVFLALLMAGFAYVIKKGVLRWNEAR
;
A
#
# COMPACT_ATOMS: atom_id res chain seq x y z
N MET A 1 -5.80 36.08 10.76
CA MET A 1 -6.92 35.80 9.84
C MET A 1 -6.49 34.70 8.86
N LEU A 2 -6.20 33.52 9.40
CA LEU A 2 -5.87 32.30 8.66
C LEU A 2 -6.63 31.19 9.40
N LEU A 3 -7.64 30.63 8.75
CA LEU A 3 -8.34 29.40 9.09
C LEU A 3 -8.58 29.15 10.59
N ALA A 4 -9.61 29.80 11.14
CA ALA A 4 -10.27 29.29 12.34
C ALA A 4 -11.04 28.00 11.96
N VAL A 5 -10.30 26.90 11.75
CA VAL A 5 -10.92 25.58 11.71
C VAL A 5 -11.48 25.33 13.10
N PRO A 6 -12.79 25.08 13.26
CA PRO A 6 -13.35 24.76 14.56
C PRO A 6 -12.60 23.57 15.15
N THR A 7 -12.01 23.74 16.33
CA THR A 7 -11.24 22.71 17.06
C THR A 7 -12.15 21.65 17.71
N GLN A 8 -13.33 21.45 17.14
CA GLN A 8 -14.36 20.55 17.62
C GLN A 8 -14.78 19.65 16.45
N TYR A 9 -13.98 18.61 16.21
CA TYR A 9 -14.37 17.54 15.28
C TYR A 9 -15.56 16.81 15.88
N GLN A 10 -16.69 16.91 15.21
CA GLN A 10 -17.88 16.15 15.57
C GLN A 10 -17.88 14.85 14.76
N PRO A 11 -18.39 13.72 15.30
CA PRO A 11 -18.46 12.47 14.55
C PRO A 11 -19.16 12.60 13.18
N GLN A 12 -20.08 13.57 13.05
CA GLN A 12 -20.79 13.89 11.82
C GLN A 12 -19.89 14.42 10.69
N ASP A 13 -18.72 14.99 11.00
CA ASP A 13 -17.79 15.54 9.99
C ASP A 13 -17.13 14.42 9.16
N PHE A 14 -17.15 13.17 9.66
CA PHE A 14 -16.68 11.99 8.94
C PHE A 14 -17.76 11.36 8.05
N LEU A 15 -19.01 11.81 8.14
CA LEU A 15 -20.14 11.27 7.38
C LEU A 15 -19.91 11.33 5.85
N PRO A 16 -19.36 12.43 5.26
CA PRO A 16 -19.05 12.46 3.84
C PRO A 16 -18.09 11.36 3.39
N ILE A 17 -17.10 11.01 4.21
CA ILE A 17 -16.11 9.96 3.91
C ILE A 17 -16.80 8.59 3.85
N VAL A 18 -17.68 8.32 4.82
CA VAL A 18 -18.45 7.06 4.85
C VAL A 18 -19.39 6.98 3.65
N VAL A 19 -20.11 8.06 3.34
CA VAL A 19 -21.01 8.12 2.18
C VAL A 19 -20.23 7.90 0.87
N GLN A 20 -19.06 8.52 0.71
CA GLN A 20 -18.21 8.32 -0.46
C GLN A 20 -17.73 6.88 -0.58
N PHE A 21 -17.32 6.25 0.53
CA PHE A 21 -16.92 4.85 0.54
C PHE A 21 -18.07 3.93 0.13
N VAL A 22 -19.26 4.14 0.69
CA VAL A 22 -20.46 3.36 0.35
C VAL A 22 -20.82 3.54 -1.12
N LEU A 23 -20.80 4.76 -1.65
CA LEU A 23 -21.08 5.02 -3.06
C LEU A 23 -20.04 4.36 -3.99
N ALA A 24 -18.76 4.38 -3.63
CA ALA A 24 -17.71 3.73 -4.41
C ALA A 24 -17.93 2.21 -4.47
N VAL A 25 -18.21 1.57 -3.33
CA VAL A 25 -18.52 0.14 -3.27
C VAL A 25 -19.80 -0.19 -4.04
N ALA A 26 -20.85 0.61 -3.86
CA ALA A 26 -22.13 0.44 -4.56
C ALA A 26 -21.96 0.57 -6.08
N PHE A 27 -21.14 1.51 -6.54
CA PHE A 27 -20.84 1.69 -7.96
C PHE A 27 -20.10 0.48 -8.54
N VAL A 28 -19.07 -0.03 -7.85
CA VAL A 28 -18.34 -1.23 -8.29
C VAL A 28 -19.27 -2.45 -8.33
N ALA A 29 -20.10 -2.64 -7.31
CA ALA A 29 -21.08 -3.72 -7.27
C ALA A 29 -22.10 -3.58 -8.41
N PHE A 30 -22.65 -2.39 -8.61
CA PHE A 30 -23.58 -2.09 -9.70
C PHE A 30 -22.96 -2.38 -11.07
N ALA A 31 -21.73 -1.94 -11.31
CA ALA A 31 -21.01 -2.19 -12.56
C ALA A 31 -20.78 -3.70 -12.79
N MET A 32 -20.36 -4.44 -11.77
CA MET A 32 -20.20 -5.90 -11.86
C MET A 32 -21.52 -6.62 -12.14
N ILE A 33 -22.60 -6.27 -11.43
CA ILE A 33 -23.93 -6.86 -11.62
C ILE A 33 -24.44 -6.57 -13.04
N THR A 34 -24.35 -5.32 -13.47
CA THR A 34 -24.81 -4.88 -14.79
C THR A 34 -24.03 -5.58 -15.90
N SER A 35 -22.70 -5.69 -15.76
CA SER A 35 -21.85 -6.44 -16.69
C SER A 35 -22.23 -7.93 -16.74
N HIS A 36 -22.51 -8.54 -15.58
CA HIS A 36 -22.90 -9.96 -15.51
C HIS A 36 -24.33 -10.26 -16.02
N LEU A 37 -25.23 -9.27 -15.99
CA LEU A 37 -26.60 -9.38 -16.50
C LEU A 37 -26.68 -9.12 -18.00
N LEU A 38 -25.99 -8.11 -18.51
CA LEU A 38 -26.00 -7.73 -19.93
C LEU A 38 -24.99 -8.54 -20.77
N GLY A 39 -23.97 -9.11 -20.16
CA GLY A 39 -22.91 -9.86 -20.85
C GLY A 39 -23.38 -11.22 -21.38
N PRO A 40 -22.96 -11.63 -22.60
CA PRO A 40 -23.29 -12.93 -23.16
C PRO A 40 -22.65 -14.06 -22.36
N ARG A 41 -23.48 -14.95 -21.80
CA ARG A 41 -23.04 -16.09 -20.98
C ARG A 41 -22.68 -17.28 -21.86
N ARG A 42 -21.40 -17.40 -22.24
CA ARG A 42 -20.86 -18.58 -22.92
C ARG A 42 -19.90 -19.34 -22.01
N LYS A 43 -20.42 -20.34 -21.31
CA LYS A 43 -19.64 -21.29 -20.53
C LYS A 43 -19.15 -22.41 -21.46
N SER A 44 -17.86 -22.73 -21.40
CA SER A 44 -17.28 -23.87 -22.10
C SER A 44 -16.12 -24.37 -21.26
N VAL A 45 -15.91 -25.68 -21.23
CA VAL A 45 -14.85 -26.32 -20.43
C VAL A 45 -13.49 -25.65 -20.69
N VAL A 46 -13.13 -25.44 -21.95
CA VAL A 46 -11.88 -24.78 -22.38
C VAL A 46 -11.74 -23.31 -21.90
N LYS A 47 -12.84 -22.60 -21.65
CA LYS A 47 -12.79 -21.21 -21.13
C LYS A 47 -12.58 -21.13 -19.63
N ASP A 48 -13.00 -22.17 -18.92
CA ASP A 48 -12.91 -22.28 -17.47
C ASP A 48 -11.60 -22.97 -17.04
N GLU A 49 -10.81 -23.48 -17.99
CA GLU A 49 -9.48 -24.03 -17.79
C GLU A 49 -8.41 -22.93 -17.59
N ALA A 50 -7.36 -23.27 -16.85
CA ALA A 50 -6.23 -22.37 -16.62
C ALA A 50 -5.48 -22.10 -17.94
N PHE A 51 -5.13 -20.83 -18.18
CA PHE A 51 -4.43 -20.45 -19.39
C PHE A 51 -2.95 -20.88 -19.35
N GLU A 52 -2.59 -21.81 -20.23
CA GLU A 52 -1.21 -22.35 -20.39
C GLU A 52 -0.75 -22.25 -21.86
N CYS A 53 -1.08 -21.16 -22.57
CA CYS A 53 -0.68 -20.94 -23.98
C CYS A 53 -1.08 -22.08 -24.96
N GLY A 54 -2.13 -22.85 -24.65
CA GLY A 54 -2.65 -23.92 -25.52
C GLY A 54 -2.10 -25.32 -25.24
N ILE A 55 -1.27 -25.50 -24.21
CA ILE A 55 -0.93 -26.82 -23.67
C ILE A 55 -1.82 -27.17 -22.48
N GLU A 56 -2.01 -28.47 -22.21
CA GLU A 56 -2.72 -28.90 -21.01
C GLU A 56 -1.93 -28.49 -19.76
N SER A 57 -2.64 -28.03 -18.73
CA SER A 57 -2.02 -27.72 -17.44
C SER A 57 -1.57 -29.02 -16.77
N VAL A 58 -0.25 -29.18 -16.62
CA VAL A 58 0.35 -30.38 -16.02
C VAL A 58 1.03 -30.03 -14.70
N GLY A 59 0.65 -30.74 -13.64
CA GLY A 59 1.34 -30.71 -12.36
C GLY A 59 0.74 -29.73 -11.33
N ASN A 60 1.54 -29.44 -10.30
CA ASN A 60 1.12 -28.62 -9.16
C ASN A 60 1.84 -27.26 -9.23
N ALA A 61 1.08 -26.17 -9.30
CA ALA A 61 1.59 -24.79 -9.35
C ALA A 61 2.23 -24.30 -8.03
N ARG A 62 2.38 -25.17 -7.02
CA ARG A 62 2.99 -24.84 -5.72
C ARG A 62 4.52 -24.85 -5.81
N THR A 63 5.08 -23.85 -6.47
CA THR A 63 6.51 -23.57 -6.39
C THR A 63 6.80 -22.68 -5.17
N PRO A 64 7.97 -22.86 -4.51
CA PRO A 64 8.36 -21.98 -3.43
C PRO A 64 8.53 -20.55 -3.96
N ILE A 65 7.77 -19.62 -3.37
CA ILE A 65 7.87 -18.19 -3.69
C ILE A 65 9.21 -17.67 -3.17
N SER A 66 9.85 -16.78 -3.93
CA SER A 66 11.17 -16.24 -3.57
C SER A 66 11.12 -15.46 -2.24
N VAL A 67 12.13 -15.67 -1.38
CA VAL A 67 12.31 -14.93 -0.12
C VAL A 67 12.44 -13.41 -0.35
N LYS A 68 12.79 -12.98 -1.58
CA LYS A 68 12.92 -11.56 -1.94
C LYS A 68 11.62 -10.76 -1.72
N TYR A 69 10.45 -11.38 -1.92
CA TYR A 69 9.17 -10.74 -1.62
C TYR A 69 9.00 -10.48 -0.13
N PHE A 70 9.41 -11.42 0.71
CA PHE A 70 9.35 -11.30 2.17
C PHE A 70 10.29 -10.20 2.68
N LEU A 71 11.53 -10.14 2.18
CA LEU A 71 12.48 -9.08 2.54
C LEU A 71 11.97 -7.69 2.15
N THR A 72 11.34 -7.58 0.98
CA THR A 72 10.71 -6.32 0.53
C THR A 72 9.53 -5.93 1.41
N ALA A 73 8.68 -6.89 1.81
CA ALA A 73 7.55 -6.63 2.68
C ALA A 73 7.97 -6.15 4.08
N ILE A 74 8.97 -6.79 4.70
CA ILE A 74 9.49 -6.35 6.00
C ILE A 74 10.09 -4.94 5.91
N LEU A 75 10.86 -4.67 4.85
CA LEU A 75 11.43 -3.33 4.64
C LEU A 75 10.34 -2.27 4.47
N PHE A 76 9.27 -2.57 3.74
CA PHE A 76 8.13 -1.68 3.59
C PHE A 76 7.44 -1.40 4.93
N VAL A 77 7.16 -2.42 5.73
CA VAL A 77 6.55 -2.26 7.06
C VAL A 77 7.44 -1.42 7.98
N LEU A 78 8.75 -1.65 7.94
CA LEU A 78 9.71 -0.88 8.73
C LEU A 78 9.70 0.61 8.32
N PHE A 79 9.72 0.90 7.02
CA PHE A 79 9.66 2.28 6.52
C PHE A 79 8.29 2.94 6.80
N ASP A 80 7.19 2.20 6.73
CA ASP A 80 5.86 2.72 7.06
C ASP A 80 5.78 3.13 8.55
N VAL A 81 6.36 2.31 9.43
CA VAL A 81 6.51 2.65 10.85
C VAL A 81 7.41 3.88 11.04
N GLU A 82 8.47 4.06 10.27
CA GLU A 82 9.28 5.28 10.34
C GLU A 82 8.48 6.53 9.98
N VAL A 83 7.67 6.46 8.92
CA VAL A 83 6.80 7.57 8.49
C VAL A 83 5.75 7.89 9.56
N ILE A 84 5.26 6.89 10.31
CA ILE A 84 4.32 7.12 11.42
C ILE A 84 4.90 8.06 12.48
N PHE A 85 6.21 7.95 12.75
CA PHE A 85 6.91 8.83 13.70
C PHE A 85 7.18 10.22 13.13
N MET A 86 7.28 10.35 11.81
CA MET A 86 7.46 11.63 11.15
C MET A 86 6.18 12.47 11.13
N TYR A 87 4.98 11.87 11.13
CA TYR A 87 3.72 12.60 11.06
C TYR A 87 3.50 13.61 12.22
N PRO A 88 3.62 13.23 13.51
CA PRO A 88 3.43 14.18 14.61
C PRO A 88 4.39 15.36 14.55
N TRP A 89 5.64 15.12 14.15
CA TRP A 89 6.63 16.18 13.96
C TRP A 89 6.26 17.08 12.78
N ALA A 90 5.85 16.51 11.64
CA ALA A 90 5.50 17.27 10.44
C ALA A 90 4.28 18.19 10.68
N VAL A 91 3.27 17.69 11.39
CA VAL A 91 2.07 18.46 11.74
C VAL A 91 2.39 19.60 12.72
N ASN A 92 3.31 19.38 13.67
CA ASN A 92 3.65 20.36 14.69
C ASN A 92 4.93 21.17 14.41
N PHE A 93 5.49 21.07 13.20
CA PHE A 93 6.80 21.61 12.84
C PHE A 93 7.03 23.08 13.29
N ARG A 94 6.00 23.92 13.14
CA ARG A 94 6.07 25.35 13.53
C ARG A 94 6.21 25.57 15.04
N GLN A 95 5.64 24.69 15.86
CA GLN A 95 5.69 24.80 17.32
C GLN A 95 7.03 24.28 17.88
N LEU A 96 7.62 23.26 17.26
CA LEU A 96 8.90 22.71 17.72
C LEU A 96 10.12 23.58 17.36
N GLY A 97 9.98 24.50 16.41
CA GLY A 97 11.03 25.43 16.02
C GLY A 97 12.32 24.76 15.53
N THR A 98 13.46 25.43 15.72
CA THR A 98 14.78 24.96 15.25
C THR A 98 15.25 23.70 15.98
N THR A 99 14.91 23.55 17.27
CA THR A 99 15.28 22.36 18.06
C THR A 99 14.62 21.09 17.51
N GLY A 100 13.33 21.13 17.20
CA GLY A 100 12.65 19.97 16.59
C GLY A 100 13.16 19.67 15.19
N PHE A 101 13.61 20.67 14.44
CA PHE A 101 14.24 20.46 13.14
C PHE A 101 15.52 19.62 13.27
N TYR A 102 16.43 19.99 14.18
CA TYR A 102 17.67 19.22 14.39
C TYR A 102 17.42 17.81 14.92
N GLN A 103 16.47 17.64 15.84
CA GLN A 103 16.08 16.32 16.35
C GLN A 103 15.58 15.40 15.23
N MET A 104 14.72 15.92 14.34
CA MET A 104 14.26 15.15 13.19
C MET A 104 15.37 14.89 12.17
N LEU A 105 16.29 15.84 11.98
CA LEU A 105 17.42 15.64 11.08
C LEU A 105 18.34 14.51 11.56
N VAL A 106 18.59 14.42 12.87
CA VAL A 106 19.34 13.30 13.47
C VAL A 106 18.58 11.99 13.34
N PHE A 107 17.26 11.99 13.62
CA PHE A 107 16.41 10.82 13.45
C PHE A 107 16.44 10.31 12.00
N LEU A 108 16.19 11.18 11.03
CA LEU A 108 16.20 10.84 9.61
C LEU A 108 17.58 10.34 9.15
N ALA A 109 18.67 10.96 9.63
CA ALA A 109 20.03 10.51 9.30
C ALA A 109 20.29 9.08 9.79
N LEU A 110 19.81 8.72 10.99
CA LEU A 110 19.92 7.38 11.54
C LEU A 110 19.15 6.36 10.69
N LEU A 111 17.92 6.68 10.29
CA LEU A 111 17.10 5.81 9.45
C LEU A 111 17.72 5.63 8.06
N MET A 112 18.15 6.73 7.44
CA MET A 112 18.83 6.71 6.14
C MET A 112 20.12 5.88 6.18
N ALA A 113 20.83 5.86 7.30
CA ALA A 113 21.99 4.98 7.47
C ALA A 113 21.61 3.49 7.47
N GLY A 114 20.51 3.13 8.15
CA GLY A 114 19.94 1.78 8.11
C GLY A 114 19.49 1.37 6.70
N PHE A 115 18.81 2.27 5.99
CA PHE A 115 18.40 2.04 4.60
C PHE A 115 19.60 1.89 3.66
N ALA A 116 20.62 2.74 3.81
CA ALA A 116 21.86 2.64 3.05
C ALA A 116 22.59 1.31 3.30
N TYR A 117 22.55 0.79 4.53
CA TYR A 117 23.09 -0.54 4.85
C TYR A 117 22.34 -1.66 4.12
N VAL A 118 21.00 -1.61 4.09
CA VAL A 118 20.17 -2.60 3.37
C VAL A 118 20.47 -2.60 1.87
N ILE A 119 20.61 -1.42 1.27
CA ILE A 119 21.02 -1.27 -0.14
C ILE A 119 22.41 -1.88 -0.35
N LYS A 120 23.39 -1.54 0.49
CA LYS A 120 24.76 -2.07 0.41
C LYS A 120 24.79 -3.60 0.54
N LYS A 121 23.91 -4.18 1.36
CA LYS A 121 23.77 -5.65 1.48
C LYS A 121 23.09 -6.32 0.28
N GLY A 122 22.60 -5.55 -0.68
CA GLY A 122 22.01 -6.09 -1.90
C GLY A 122 20.68 -6.81 -1.67
N VAL A 123 19.98 -6.51 -0.57
CA VAL A 123 18.67 -7.12 -0.24
C VAL A 123 17.63 -6.87 -1.34
N LEU A 124 17.78 -5.76 -2.07
CA LEU A 124 16.89 -5.33 -3.15
C LEU A 124 17.33 -5.82 -4.54
N ARG A 125 18.31 -6.73 -4.64
CA ARG A 125 18.81 -7.22 -5.93
C ARG A 125 17.88 -8.29 -6.49
N TRP A 126 17.09 -7.91 -7.50
CA TRP A 126 16.14 -8.82 -8.14
C TRP A 126 16.80 -9.77 -9.14
N ASN A 127 17.85 -9.30 -9.84
CA ASN A 127 18.41 -9.97 -11.01
C ASN A 127 19.48 -11.03 -10.69
N GLU A 128 19.86 -11.17 -9.43
CA GLU A 128 20.78 -12.23 -9.01
C GLU A 128 19.96 -13.48 -8.73
N ALA A 129 19.88 -14.33 -9.75
CA ALA A 129 19.37 -15.68 -9.64
C ALA A 129 20.32 -16.47 -8.73
N ARG A 130 19.77 -17.01 -7.64
CA ARG A 130 20.26 -18.26 -7.07
C ARG A 130 19.08 -19.23 -7.08
#